data_AF-A0ABC9SR36-F1
#
_entry.id   AF-A0ABC9SR36-F1
#
_cell.length_a   1.000
_cell.length_b   1.000
_cell.length_c   1.000
_cell.angle_alpha   90.00
_cell.angle_beta   90.00
_cell.angle_gamma   90.00
#
_symmetry.space_group_name_H-M   'P 1'
#
loop_
_entity.id
_entity.type
_entity.pdbx_description
1 polymer ?
#
loop_
_entity_poly.entity_id
_entity_poly.type
_entity_poly.pdbx_seq_one_letter_code
_entity_poly.pdbx_strand_id
1 'polypeptide(L)' 'MTTWHAGHWDYHPSHPYYHSGHWDYHPSKCHHGVCTQDQWSWHPGHWDLYKSYWNWHPGHWGNHN' A
#
# COMPACT_ATOMS: atom_id res chain seq x y z
N MET A 1 35.68 -2.91 -20.03
CA MET A 1 35.58 -1.82 -19.03
C MET A 1 34.28 -2.02 -18.29
N THR A 2 34.33 -2.38 -17.01
CA THR A 2 33.16 -2.52 -16.14
C THR A 2 32.63 -1.12 -15.82
N THR A 3 31.41 -0.80 -16.25
CA THR A 3 30.77 0.48 -15.96
C THR A 3 30.31 0.48 -14.50
N TRP A 4 30.89 1.36 -13.69
CA TRP A 4 30.36 1.68 -12.36
C TRP A 4 29.07 2.47 -12.52
N HIS A 5 28.00 2.01 -11.88
CA HIS A 5 26.84 2.87 -11.61
C HIS A 5 26.92 3.30 -10.14
N ALA A 6 27.10 4.60 -9.89
CA ALA A 6 26.94 5.15 -8.55
C ALA A 6 25.47 5.01 -8.13
N GLY A 7 25.22 4.73 -6.85
CA GLY A 7 23.86 4.73 -6.31
C GLY A 7 23.23 6.12 -6.34
N HIS A 8 21.92 6.20 -6.21
CA HIS A 8 21.20 7.47 -6.18
C HIS A 8 20.05 7.47 -5.17
N TRP A 9 19.60 8.67 -4.82
CA TRP A 9 18.43 8.90 -3.99
C TRP A 9 17.25 9.30 -4.86
N ASP A 10 16.11 8.65 -4.65
CA ASP A 10 14.83 9.01 -5.23
C ASP A 10 13.97 9.73 -4.21
N TYR A 11 13.44 10.89 -4.58
CA TYR A 11 12.46 11.63 -3.78
C TYR A 11 11.06 11.26 -4.20
N HIS A 12 10.26 10.77 -3.26
CA HIS A 12 8.84 10.52 -3.47
C HIS A 12 8.03 11.62 -2.79
N PRO A 13 7.40 12.53 -3.56
CA PRO A 13 6.58 13.59 -3.00
C PRO A 13 5.31 13.04 -2.33
N SER A 14 4.78 13.79 -1.37
CA SER A 14 3.50 13.46 -0.76
C SER A 14 2.38 13.50 -1.80
N HIS A 15 1.48 12.54 -1.76
CA HIS A 15 0.33 12.51 -2.64
C HIS A 15 -0.94 12.08 -1.90
N PRO A 16 -2.11 12.63 -2.29
CA PRO A 16 -3.38 12.17 -1.78
C PRO A 16 -3.69 10.78 -2.33
N TYR A 17 -4.20 9.90 -1.48
CA TYR A 17 -4.68 8.59 -1.89
C TYR A 17 -6.10 8.39 -1.40
N TYR A 18 -6.95 7.88 -2.27
CA TYR A 18 -8.35 7.64 -1.96
C TYR A 18 -8.57 6.17 -1.63
N HIS A 19 -9.08 5.91 -0.44
CA HIS A 19 -9.61 4.60 -0.08
C HIS A 19 -11.09 4.56 -0.47
N SER A 20 -11.44 3.71 -1.44
CA SER A 20 -12.85 3.49 -1.78
C SER A 20 -13.59 2.85 -0.62
N GLY A 21 -14.85 3.23 -0.45
CA GLY A 21 -15.71 2.61 0.56
C GLY A 21 -15.85 1.10 0.31
N HIS A 22 -15.96 0.33 1.39
CA HIS A 22 -16.04 -1.12 1.32
C HIS A 22 -16.94 -1.67 2.42
N TRP A 23 -17.38 -2.91 2.21
CA TRP A 23 -18.16 -3.67 3.17
C TRP A 23 -17.25 -4.63 3.92
N ASP A 24 -17.25 -4.52 5.24
CA ASP A 24 -16.56 -5.46 6.13
C ASP A 24 -17.51 -6.53 6.61
N TYR A 25 -17.09 -7.78 6.46
CA TYR A 25 -17.82 -8.94 6.92
C TYR A 25 -17.34 -9.39 8.30
N HIS A 26 -18.27 -9.47 9.26
CA HIS A 26 -18.01 -9.88 10.63
C HIS A 26 -18.65 -11.25 10.92
N PRO A 27 -17.97 -12.37 10.61
CA PRO A 27 -18.53 -13.71 10.78
C PRO A 27 -18.88 -14.04 12.24
N SER A 28 -18.21 -13.40 13.21
CA SER A 28 -18.48 -13.56 14.64
C SER A 28 -19.85 -13.05 15.07
N LYS A 29 -20.53 -12.24 14.24
CA LYS A 29 -21.90 -11.76 14.47
C LYS A 29 -22.96 -12.73 13.93
N CYS A 30 -22.58 -13.89 13.38
CA CYS A 30 -23.55 -14.92 13.02
C CYS A 30 -24.03 -15.65 14.29
N HIS A 31 -25.36 -15.73 14.47
CA HIS A 31 -25.96 -16.44 15.59
C HIS A 31 -26.50 -17.80 15.12
N HIS A 32 -26.07 -18.88 15.78
CA HIS A 32 -26.50 -20.25 15.51
C HIS A 32 -26.46 -20.67 14.02
N GLY A 33 -25.41 -20.27 13.29
CA GLY A 33 -25.22 -20.64 11.89
C GLY A 33 -26.12 -19.89 10.89
N VAL A 34 -26.94 -18.95 11.36
CA VAL A 34 -27.71 -18.04 10.52
C VAL A 34 -26.94 -16.73 10.40
N CYS A 35 -26.60 -16.39 9.16
CA CYS A 35 -25.95 -15.14 8.80
C CYS A 35 -26.96 -14.19 8.14
N THR A 36 -27.05 -12.95 8.62
CA THR A 36 -27.99 -11.89 8.21
C THR A 36 -27.21 -10.62 7.81
N GLN A 37 -27.91 -9.60 7.31
CA GLN A 37 -27.29 -8.32 6.94
C GLN A 37 -26.49 -7.65 8.06
N ASP A 38 -26.80 -7.95 9.33
CA ASP A 38 -26.15 -7.36 10.51
C ASP A 38 -24.65 -7.71 10.66
N GLN A 39 -24.17 -8.71 9.91
CA GLN A 39 -22.74 -9.04 9.88
C GLN A 39 -21.93 -8.14 8.96
N TRP A 40 -22.59 -7.43 8.06
CA TRP A 40 -21.93 -6.50 7.16
C TRP A 40 -21.93 -5.11 7.76
N SER A 41 -20.78 -4.45 7.74
CA SER A 41 -20.67 -3.05 8.15
C SER A 41 -20.04 -2.25 7.03
N TRP A 42 -20.65 -1.12 6.69
CA TRP A 42 -20.16 -0.25 5.65
C TRP A 42 -19.11 0.69 6.22
N HIS A 43 -17.93 0.70 5.59
CA HIS A 43 -16.93 1.72 5.81
C HIS A 43 -16.95 2.73 4.66
N PRO A 44 -17.25 4.01 4.93
CA PRO A 44 -17.23 5.03 3.90
C PRO A 44 -15.80 5.25 3.40
N GLY A 45 -15.69 5.57 2.12
CA GLY A 45 -14.41 5.95 1.54
C GLY A 45 -13.88 7.24 2.16
N HIS A 46 -12.57 7.36 2.26
CA HIS A 46 -11.90 8.53 2.81
C HIS A 46 -10.60 8.83 2.07
N TRP A 47 -10.13 10.06 2.25
CA TRP A 47 -8.87 10.52 1.69
C TRP A 47 -7.79 10.49 2.76
N ASP A 48 -6.64 9.91 2.41
CA ASP A 48 -5.44 9.97 3.21
C ASP A 48 -4.33 10.71 2.47
N LEU A 49 -3.36 11.19 3.24
CA LEU A 49 -2.15 11.79 2.71
C LEU A 49 -0.96 10.85 2.98
N TYR A 50 -0.40 10.30 1.91
CA TYR A 50 0.90 9.63 2.01
C TYR A 50 1.98 10.70 2.16
N LYS A 51 2.78 10.57 3.23
CA LYS A 51 3.89 11.49 3.49
C LYS A 51 5.01 11.27 2.48
N SER A 52 5.75 12.33 2.19
CA SER A 52 6.94 12.23 1.36
C SER A 52 8.03 11.41 2.05
N TYR A 53 8.86 10.75 1.24
CA TYR A 53 9.99 9.97 1.72
C TYR A 53 11.11 9.93 0.68
N TRP A 54 12.29 9.52 1.13
CA TRP A 54 13.47 9.30 0.30
C TRP A 54 13.80 7.81 0.28
N ASN A 55 14.08 7.28 -0.91
CA ASN A 55 14.57 5.92 -1.09
C ASN A 55 16.00 5.93 -1.65
N TRP A 56 16.87 5.11 -1.07
CA TRP A 56 18.22 4.90 -1.59
C TRP A 56 18.24 3.69 -2.50
N HIS A 57 18.70 3.89 -3.73
CA HIS A 57 18.99 2.82 -4.67
C HIS A 57 20.51 2.59 -4.75
N PRO A 58 21.02 1.46 -4.21
CA PRO A 58 22.43 1.16 -4.27
C PRO A 58 22.87 0.95 -5.72
N GLY A 59 24.06 1.44 -6.04
CA GLY A 59 24.70 1.18 -7.32
C GLY A 59 25.08 -0.29 -7.46
N HIS A 60 25.02 -0.83 -8.68
CA HIS A 60 25.42 -2.20 -8.95
C HIS A 60 26.81 -2.26 -9.57
N TRP A 61 27.54 -3.31 -9.17
CA TRP A 61 28.72 -3.82 -9.89
C TRP A 61 28.30 -5.01 -10.73
N GLY A 62 28.55 -4.95 -12.04
CA GLY A 62 28.32 -6.08 -12.93
C GLY A 62 29.29 -6.05 -14.10
N ASN A 63 30.05 -7.14 -14.26
CA ASN A 63 30.68 -7.45 -15.54
C ASN A 63 29.57 -8.03 -16.43
N HIS A 64 29.15 -7.32 -17.48
CA HIS A 64 28.40 -7.96 -18.56
C HIS A 64 29.33 -9.03 -19.16
N ASN A 65 29.06 -10.29 -18.85
CA ASN A 65 29.49 -11.42 -19.69
C ASN A 65 28.36 -11.71 -20.69
#